data_AF-A0AAW0LS80-F1
#
_entry.id   AF-A0AAW0LS80-F1
#
_cell.length_a   1.000
_cell.length_b   1.000
_cell.length_c   1.000
_cell.angle_alpha   90.00
_cell.angle_beta   90.00
_cell.angle_gamma   90.00
#
_symmetry.space_group_name_H-M   'P 1'
#
loop_
_entity.id
_entity.type
_entity.pdbx_description
1 polymer ?
#
loop_
_entity_poly.entity_id
_entity_poly.type
_entity_poly.pdbx_seq_one_letter_code
_entity_poly.pdbx_strand_id
1 'polypeptide(L)'
;MTSAAESNELFLSALGSPVHMIIPEFGTSSCDGLVNEKTQIHVFVPPEILVYINVSVDVLRSFYLLPALMHRLESLMLASQLRGEISCPSSDFQISTSLILEALTTLRCCESFSMERLELLGDSVLKYAGYIRDSAFDPRRWVAPGHRSIHPVPCECGVDALEVPLDAQFQTVDMKVKVGVCCDRGHRWLASKTIADCVEALIGAYYVGGGLVAALHVIKWLGIDAELEPTSVLEAITRASLHSYIPKTNEIETLESKLGYIFSTKGLLQEAITHASEQEAGVGYCYQRLEFLGDSVLDLLITWHLYQSHTDIDPGKLTDLRGAAVSNENFAQAAVRRNIQPNLRHCSGLLLSQIADYVRSLTESTETTRTLEEPKCPKALGDMVESIAGAMLIDTKLHLDDVWRIFKPLLSPIVTPDNLVLHPLRKLNELCDSLGYFKKEIFNEGEIVHVEIRLQLEDELLIGEGYHRNRKAARGQAAKSVLKKLEVCWCSMPGC
;
A
#
# COMPACT_ATOMS: atom_id res chain seq x y z
N MET A 1 -8.19 58.63 -35.43
CA MET A 1 -7.45 59.00 -36.66
C MET A 1 -5.98 59.20 -36.26
N THR A 2 -5.08 58.59 -37.04
CA THR A 2 -3.61 58.72 -37.04
C THR A 2 -2.82 58.38 -35.76
N SER A 3 -2.35 57.14 -35.64
CA SER A 3 -0.91 56.80 -35.50
C SER A 3 -0.71 55.28 -35.30
N ALA A 4 -0.62 54.53 -36.40
CA ALA A 4 -0.13 53.14 -36.41
C ALA A 4 0.28 52.75 -37.85
N ALA A 5 1.06 53.63 -38.50
CA ALA A 5 1.44 53.52 -39.90
C ALA A 5 2.96 53.42 -40.14
N GLU A 6 3.75 53.03 -39.14
CA GLU A 6 5.19 52.85 -39.27
C GLU A 6 5.65 51.53 -38.66
N SER A 7 5.27 50.40 -39.28
CA SER A 7 5.98 49.12 -39.10
C SER A 7 5.74 48.09 -40.22
N ASN A 8 5.07 48.46 -41.32
CA ASN A 8 4.63 47.52 -42.37
C ASN A 8 5.40 47.64 -43.71
N GLU A 9 6.51 48.38 -43.74
CA GLU A 9 7.42 48.38 -44.88
C GLU A 9 8.83 48.03 -44.39
N LEU A 10 9.19 46.74 -44.45
CA LEU A 10 10.57 46.24 -44.60
C LEU A 10 10.57 44.70 -44.58
N PHE A 11 9.83 44.03 -45.48
CA PHE A 11 10.01 42.59 -45.74
C PHE A 11 9.77 42.24 -47.22
N LEU A 12 10.21 43.12 -48.14
CA LEU A 12 10.20 42.86 -49.60
C LEU A 12 11.58 42.99 -50.27
N SER A 13 12.68 42.74 -49.56
CA SER A 13 14.00 42.72 -50.19
C SER A 13 14.97 41.74 -49.52
N ALA A 14 14.75 40.44 -49.70
CA ALA A 14 15.80 39.43 -49.54
C ALA A 14 15.41 38.10 -50.22
N LEU A 15 15.44 38.06 -51.55
CA LEU A 15 15.45 36.81 -52.33
C LEU A 15 16.83 36.12 -52.23
N GLY A 16 17.34 35.89 -51.01
CA GLY A 16 18.68 35.32 -50.83
C GLY A 16 19.21 35.23 -49.40
N SER A 17 18.35 35.06 -48.39
CA SER A 17 18.82 34.85 -47.01
C SER A 17 18.10 33.68 -46.34
N PRO A 18 18.80 32.85 -45.54
CA PRO A 18 18.24 31.64 -44.95
C PRO A 18 17.08 31.99 -44.00
N VAL A 19 15.96 31.28 -44.16
CA VAL A 19 14.79 31.41 -43.29
C VAL A 19 15.14 30.76 -41.94
N HIS A 20 15.25 31.56 -40.90
CA HIS A 20 15.46 31.07 -39.54
C HIS A 20 14.16 30.48 -38.98
N MET A 21 14.12 29.15 -38.81
CA MET A 21 13.04 28.50 -38.07
C MET A 21 13.40 28.48 -36.58
N ILE A 22 12.56 29.10 -35.74
CA ILE A 22 12.67 29.00 -34.28
C ILE A 22 11.93 27.74 -33.86
N ILE A 23 12.65 26.72 -33.38
CA ILE A 23 12.05 25.53 -32.77
C ILE A 23 11.80 25.86 -31.29
N PRO A 24 10.55 25.95 -30.80
CA PRO A 24 10.30 26.09 -29.38
C PRO A 24 10.57 24.74 -28.69
N GLU A 25 11.69 24.62 -27.99
CA GLU A 25 11.85 23.56 -26.98
C GLU A 25 11.07 23.95 -25.73
N PHE A 26 10.09 23.13 -25.35
CA PHE A 26 9.40 23.28 -24.07
C PHE A 26 10.27 22.74 -22.94
N GLY A 27 10.50 23.56 -21.92
CA GLY A 27 11.22 23.18 -20.72
C GLY A 27 10.43 22.15 -19.90
N THR A 28 11.11 21.12 -19.41
CA THR A 28 10.68 20.37 -18.24
C THR A 28 11.00 21.23 -17.02
N SER A 29 9.99 21.66 -16.27
CA SER A 29 10.20 22.31 -14.97
C SER A 29 10.74 21.28 -13.98
N SER A 30 12.03 21.36 -13.67
CA SER A 30 12.59 20.79 -12.45
C SER A 30 12.04 21.55 -11.24
N CYS A 31 11.82 20.83 -10.13
CA CYS A 31 11.21 21.37 -8.90
C CYS A 31 12.07 22.39 -8.14
N ASP A 32 13.22 22.79 -8.67
CA ASP A 32 14.00 23.92 -8.15
C ASP A 32 13.72 25.15 -9.01
N GLY A 33 13.25 26.23 -8.37
CA GLY A 33 12.82 27.50 -8.99
C GLY A 33 13.90 28.33 -9.68
N LEU A 34 14.84 27.69 -10.39
CA LEU A 34 15.78 28.32 -11.29
C LEU A 34 15.37 28.00 -12.73
N VAL A 35 14.74 28.98 -13.38
CA VAL A 35 14.45 28.95 -14.83
C VAL A 35 15.79 28.94 -15.56
N ASN A 36 16.26 27.74 -15.91
CA ASN A 36 17.44 27.59 -16.75
C ASN A 36 17.01 27.93 -18.18
N GLU A 37 17.36 29.12 -18.68
CA GLU A 37 17.12 29.50 -20.07
C GLU A 37 17.90 28.54 -20.97
N LYS A 38 17.22 27.54 -21.54
CA LYS A 38 17.81 26.65 -22.54
C LYS A 38 18.33 27.48 -23.72
N THR A 39 19.56 27.21 -24.12
CA THR A 39 20.21 27.85 -25.27
C THR A 39 19.40 27.58 -26.55
N GLN A 40 19.01 28.65 -27.26
CA GLN A 40 18.31 28.52 -28.54
C GLN A 40 19.19 27.82 -29.57
N ILE A 41 18.72 26.69 -30.09
CA ILE A 41 19.39 25.94 -31.14
C ILE A 41 18.90 26.48 -32.48
N HIS A 42 19.81 27.09 -33.24
CA HIS A 42 19.52 27.54 -34.61
C HIS A 42 19.85 26.43 -35.60
N VAL A 43 18.86 26.06 -36.43
CA VAL A 43 19.01 25.05 -37.48
C VAL A 43 18.79 25.71 -38.84
N PHE A 44 19.68 25.46 -39.79
CA PHE A 44 19.53 25.90 -41.18
C PHE A 44 18.75 24.85 -41.96
N VAL A 45 17.60 25.23 -42.51
CA VAL A 45 16.73 24.36 -43.33
C VAL A 45 16.63 24.94 -44.75
N PRO A 46 16.86 24.14 -45.81
CA PRO A 46 16.68 24.58 -47.19
C PRO A 46 15.23 25.06 -47.45
N PRO A 47 15.03 26.22 -48.09
CA PRO A 47 13.70 26.81 -48.28
C PRO A 47 12.76 25.95 -49.13
N GLU A 48 13.29 25.06 -49.98
CA GLU A 48 12.52 24.12 -50.80
C GLU A 48 11.73 23.08 -49.98
N ILE A 49 12.09 22.91 -48.69
CA ILE A 49 11.46 21.97 -47.76
C ILE A 49 10.43 22.68 -46.86
N LEU A 50 10.36 24.02 -46.91
CA LEU A 50 9.47 24.80 -46.06
C LEU A 50 8.06 24.88 -46.66
N VAL A 51 7.07 24.45 -45.88
CA VAL A 51 5.65 24.63 -46.20
C VAL A 51 5.14 25.84 -45.42
N TYR A 52 4.72 26.89 -46.14
CA TYR A 52 4.13 28.06 -45.51
C TYR A 52 2.68 27.77 -45.10
N ILE A 53 2.42 27.84 -43.80
CA ILE A 53 1.08 27.72 -43.23
C ILE A 53 0.69 29.08 -42.68
N ASN A 54 -0.43 29.63 -43.15
CA ASN A 54 -0.93 30.94 -42.72
C ASN A 54 -1.70 30.85 -41.39
N VAL A 55 -1.02 30.39 -40.34
CA VAL A 55 -1.56 30.24 -38.98
C VAL A 55 -0.62 30.95 -38.01
N SER A 56 -1.17 31.74 -37.09
CA SER A 56 -0.37 32.43 -36.07
C SER A 56 0.32 31.42 -35.14
N VAL A 57 1.53 31.77 -34.68
CA VAL A 57 2.29 30.93 -33.75
C VAL A 57 1.54 30.69 -32.44
N ASP A 58 0.74 31.65 -31.97
CA ASP A 58 -0.05 31.51 -30.74
C ASP A 58 -1.18 30.49 -30.87
N VAL A 59 -1.79 30.41 -32.06
CA VAL A 59 -2.75 29.35 -32.38
C VAL A 59 -2.03 28.00 -32.40
N LEU A 60 -0.88 27.89 -33.08
CA LEU A 60 -0.09 26.66 -33.12
C LEU A 60 0.30 26.16 -31.72
N ARG A 61 0.76 27.07 -30.84
CA ARG A 61 1.07 26.79 -29.43
C ARG A 61 -0.11 26.20 -28.67
N SER A 62 -1.32 26.74 -28.90
CA SER A 62 -2.53 26.23 -28.28
C SER A 62 -2.89 24.83 -28.79
N PHE A 63 -2.68 24.55 -30.09
CA PHE A 63 -2.90 23.23 -30.69
C PHE A 63 -1.95 22.15 -30.15
N TYR A 64 -0.74 22.50 -29.70
CA TYR A 64 0.16 21.52 -29.07
C TYR A 64 -0.39 20.95 -27.75
N LEU A 65 -1.30 21.67 -27.07
CA LEU A 65 -1.95 21.18 -25.84
C LEU A 65 -3.15 20.27 -26.14
N LEU A 66 -3.68 20.29 -27.36
CA LEU A 66 -4.90 19.57 -27.73
C LEU A 66 -4.78 18.04 -27.54
N PRO A 67 -3.68 17.36 -27.94
CA PRO A 67 -3.53 15.92 -27.69
C PRO A 67 -3.60 15.55 -26.20
N ALA A 68 -3.00 16.37 -25.32
CA ALA A 68 -3.02 16.13 -23.88
C ALA A 68 -4.43 16.32 -23.30
N LEU A 69 -5.15 17.37 -23.74
CA LEU A 69 -6.55 17.60 -23.35
C LEU A 69 -7.47 16.47 -23.83
N MET A 70 -7.30 16.02 -25.07
CA MET A 70 -8.08 14.92 -25.64
C MET A 70 -7.84 13.63 -24.87
N HIS A 71 -6.57 13.28 -24.59
CA HIS A 71 -6.23 12.11 -23.78
C HIS A 71 -6.84 12.18 -22.38
N ARG A 72 -6.85 13.38 -21.76
CA ARG A 72 -7.45 13.57 -20.43
C ARG A 72 -8.97 13.37 -20.44
N LEU A 73 -9.65 13.94 -21.44
CA LEU A 73 -11.09 13.77 -21.62
C LEU A 73 -11.45 12.30 -21.88
N GLU A 74 -10.73 11.63 -22.78
CA GLU A 74 -10.91 10.21 -23.06
C GLU A 74 -10.75 9.36 -21.81
N SER A 75 -9.68 9.57 -21.03
CA SER A 75 -9.44 8.84 -19.78
C SER A 75 -10.57 9.03 -18.76
N LEU A 76 -11.09 10.25 -18.63
CA LEU A 76 -12.23 10.55 -17.76
C LEU A 76 -13.53 9.90 -18.26
N MET A 77 -13.75 9.86 -19.58
CA MET A 77 -14.91 9.21 -20.18
C MET A 77 -14.87 7.70 -19.95
N LEU A 78 -13.72 7.06 -20.12
CA LEU A 78 -13.52 5.64 -19.84
C LEU A 78 -13.74 5.32 -18.36
N ALA A 79 -13.22 6.14 -17.45
CA ALA A 79 -13.48 5.99 -16.02
C ALA A 79 -14.98 6.16 -15.70
N SER A 80 -15.68 7.07 -16.37
CA SER A 80 -17.13 7.25 -16.20
C SER A 80 -17.92 6.08 -16.78
N GLN A 81 -17.48 5.50 -17.89
CA GLN A 81 -18.08 4.29 -18.45
C GLN A 81 -17.93 3.12 -17.49
N LEU A 82 -16.71 2.88 -17.00
CA LEU A 82 -16.44 1.83 -16.01
C LEU A 82 -17.29 1.99 -14.76
N ARG A 83 -17.42 3.22 -14.26
CA ARG A 83 -18.35 3.51 -13.15
C ARG A 83 -19.77 3.05 -13.47
N GLY A 84 -20.26 3.34 -14.68
CA GLY A 84 -21.59 2.92 -15.13
C GLY A 84 -21.75 1.41 -15.25
N GLU A 85 -20.69 0.68 -15.64
CA GLU A 85 -20.69 -0.79 -15.73
C GLU A 85 -20.71 -1.48 -14.35
N ILE A 86 -20.09 -0.85 -13.35
CA ILE A 86 -20.10 -1.34 -11.96
C ILE A 86 -21.38 -0.92 -11.23
N SER A 87 -21.93 0.26 -11.56
CA SER A 87 -23.12 0.81 -10.89
C SER A 87 -24.34 -0.07 -11.16
N CYS A 88 -25.00 -0.51 -10.09
CA CYS A 88 -26.27 -1.22 -10.16
C CYS A 88 -27.42 -0.22 -9.92
N PRO A 89 -28.58 -0.34 -10.59
CA PRO A 89 -29.72 0.57 -10.40
C PRO A 89 -30.31 0.60 -8.97
N SER A 90 -29.82 -0.22 -8.04
CA SER A 90 -30.28 -0.33 -6.65
C SER A 90 -29.34 0.28 -5.61
N SER A 91 -28.20 0.88 -5.99
CA SER A 91 -27.23 1.43 -5.04
C SER A 91 -27.05 2.95 -5.16
N ASP A 92 -27.38 3.68 -4.09
CA ASP A 92 -27.29 5.15 -3.98
C ASP A 92 -25.85 5.70 -3.85
N PHE A 93 -24.82 4.90 -4.15
CA PHE A 93 -23.43 5.32 -3.95
C PHE A 93 -22.96 6.23 -5.09
N GLN A 94 -22.86 7.53 -4.83
CA GLN A 94 -22.35 8.49 -5.79
C GLN A 94 -20.82 8.56 -5.75
N ILE A 95 -20.16 7.67 -6.49
CA ILE A 95 -18.69 7.60 -6.52
C ILE A 95 -18.13 8.58 -7.55
N SER A 96 -17.11 9.32 -7.14
CA SER A 96 -16.44 10.28 -8.03
C SER A 96 -15.70 9.56 -9.16
N THR A 97 -15.92 10.01 -10.40
CA THR A 97 -15.15 9.55 -11.57
C THR A 97 -13.66 9.80 -11.41
N SER A 98 -13.27 10.85 -10.66
CA SER A 98 -11.85 11.15 -10.41
C SER A 98 -11.17 10.07 -9.59
N LEU A 99 -11.87 9.45 -8.62
CA LEU A 99 -11.32 8.36 -7.80
C LEU A 99 -11.11 7.08 -8.62
N ILE A 100 -12.02 6.80 -9.56
CA ILE A 100 -11.88 5.66 -10.47
C ILE A 100 -10.71 5.90 -11.42
N LEU A 101 -10.54 7.12 -11.92
CA LEU A 101 -9.38 7.46 -12.75
C LEU A 101 -8.07 7.34 -11.95
N GLU A 102 -8.04 7.79 -10.70
CA GLU A 102 -6.89 7.63 -9.80
C GLU A 102 -6.53 6.15 -9.58
N ALA A 103 -7.53 5.30 -9.30
CA ALA A 103 -7.34 3.87 -9.14
C ALA A 103 -6.78 3.16 -10.39
N LEU A 104 -7.00 3.71 -11.58
CA LEU A 104 -6.49 3.17 -12.84
C LEU A 104 -5.13 3.79 -13.26
N THR A 105 -4.63 4.78 -12.52
CA THR A 105 -3.43 5.53 -12.90
C THR A 105 -2.20 5.01 -12.14
N THR A 106 -1.29 4.38 -12.88
CA THR A 106 -0.01 3.90 -12.33
C THR A 106 1.01 5.04 -12.18
N LEU A 107 2.00 4.89 -11.30
CA LEU A 107 3.12 5.84 -11.19
C LEU A 107 3.88 6.09 -12.51
N ARG A 108 3.85 5.13 -13.44
CA ARG A 108 4.52 5.25 -14.74
C ARG A 108 3.86 6.29 -15.66
N CYS A 109 2.66 6.73 -15.32
CA CYS A 109 1.96 7.78 -16.06
C CYS A 109 2.50 9.19 -15.75
N CYS A 110 3.35 9.35 -14.72
CA CYS A 110 3.91 10.63 -14.29
C CYS A 110 2.85 11.71 -14.03
N GLU A 111 1.68 11.28 -13.54
CA GLU A 111 0.58 12.15 -13.14
C GLU A 111 0.79 12.63 -11.69
N SER A 112 0.05 13.67 -11.29
CA SER A 112 0.08 14.21 -9.92
C SER A 112 -0.62 13.32 -8.88
N PHE A 113 -1.26 12.24 -9.32
CA PHE A 113 -2.00 11.29 -8.49
C PHE A 113 -1.71 9.86 -8.94
N SER A 114 -1.84 8.89 -8.04
CA SER A 114 -1.50 7.48 -8.30
C SER A 114 -2.41 6.52 -7.54
N MET A 115 -2.54 5.31 -8.08
CA MET A 115 -3.35 4.25 -7.50
C MET A 115 -2.84 3.70 -6.15
N GLU A 116 -1.56 3.91 -5.80
CA GLU A 116 -0.88 3.19 -4.70
C GLU A 116 -1.52 3.40 -3.32
N ARG A 117 -2.06 4.59 -3.05
CA ARG A 117 -2.77 4.85 -1.77
C ARG A 117 -4.08 4.11 -1.69
N LEU A 118 -4.80 4.05 -2.81
CA LEU A 118 -6.06 3.32 -2.94
C LEU A 118 -5.80 1.81 -2.93
N GLU A 119 -4.70 1.34 -3.55
CA GLU A 119 -4.23 -0.05 -3.50
C GLU A 119 -4.04 -0.48 -2.05
N LEU A 120 -3.31 0.30 -1.24
CA LEU A 120 -3.06 0.00 0.17
C LEU A 120 -4.35 -0.23 0.95
N LEU A 121 -5.34 0.64 0.72
CA LEU A 121 -6.65 0.56 1.38
C LEU A 121 -7.47 -0.62 0.85
N GLY A 122 -7.45 -0.85 -0.46
CA GLY A 122 -8.14 -1.95 -1.12
C GLY A 122 -7.59 -3.33 -0.74
N ASP A 123 -6.27 -3.47 -0.56
CA ASP A 123 -5.63 -4.65 0.00
C ASP A 123 -6.20 -4.98 1.39
N SER A 124 -6.33 -3.99 2.27
CA SER A 124 -6.94 -4.19 3.60
C SER A 124 -8.43 -4.56 3.52
N VAL A 125 -9.19 -3.99 2.57
CA VAL A 125 -10.59 -4.38 2.35
C VAL A 125 -10.68 -5.80 1.79
N LEU A 126 -9.81 -6.19 0.87
CA LEU A 126 -9.77 -7.55 0.31
C LEU A 126 -9.39 -8.59 1.35
N LYS A 127 -8.49 -8.29 2.29
CA LYS A 127 -8.22 -9.18 3.44
C LYS A 127 -9.46 -9.39 4.29
N TYR A 128 -10.17 -8.30 4.60
CA TYR A 128 -11.45 -8.37 5.31
C TYR A 128 -12.49 -9.19 4.54
N ALA A 129 -12.65 -8.98 3.24
CA ALA A 129 -13.58 -9.76 2.41
C ALA A 129 -13.12 -11.21 2.19
N GLY A 130 -11.82 -11.47 2.16
CA GLY A 130 -11.21 -12.80 2.06
C GLY A 130 -11.62 -13.72 3.21
N TYR A 131 -11.94 -13.17 4.39
CA TYR A 131 -12.52 -13.91 5.51
C TYR A 131 -13.89 -14.53 5.19
N ILE A 132 -14.69 -13.83 4.37
CA ILE A 132 -16.04 -14.25 3.98
C ILE A 132 -15.99 -15.31 2.86
N ARG A 133 -14.82 -15.51 2.24
CA ARG A 133 -14.64 -16.42 1.11
C ARG A 133 -14.11 -17.79 1.51
N ASP A 134 -14.60 -18.80 0.80
CA ASP A 134 -14.05 -20.16 0.83
C ASP A 134 -12.92 -20.40 -0.20
N SER A 135 -12.45 -19.36 -0.91
CA SER A 135 -11.41 -19.49 -1.96
C SER A 135 -10.58 -18.22 -2.19
N ALA A 136 -9.37 -18.36 -2.75
CA ALA A 136 -8.46 -17.23 -3.05
C ALA A 136 -8.82 -16.48 -4.35
N PHE A 137 -8.55 -15.17 -4.42
CA PHE A 137 -8.69 -14.37 -5.64
C PHE A 137 -7.55 -14.67 -6.64
N ASP A 138 -7.88 -14.85 -7.93
CA ASP A 138 -6.88 -15.00 -9.00
C ASP A 138 -6.98 -13.83 -10.00
N PRO A 139 -6.05 -12.84 -9.93
CA PRO A 139 -6.04 -11.67 -10.81
C PRO A 139 -5.98 -12.00 -12.30
N ARG A 140 -5.50 -13.20 -12.68
CA ARG A 140 -5.35 -13.62 -14.09
C ARG A 140 -6.69 -13.85 -14.79
N ARG A 141 -7.78 -13.97 -14.02
CA ARG A 141 -9.14 -14.12 -14.55
C ARG A 141 -9.83 -12.78 -14.84
N TRP A 142 -9.21 -11.65 -14.45
CA TRP A 142 -9.77 -10.33 -14.66
C TRP A 142 -9.21 -9.67 -15.93
N VAL A 143 -10.11 -9.09 -16.74
CA VAL A 143 -9.77 -8.35 -17.96
C VAL A 143 -10.04 -6.88 -17.69
N ALA A 144 -8.97 -6.05 -17.70
CA ALA A 144 -9.09 -4.61 -17.48
C ALA A 144 -9.95 -3.95 -18.60
N PRO A 145 -11.01 -3.21 -18.26
CA PRO A 145 -11.87 -2.53 -19.24
C PRO A 145 -11.10 -1.45 -20.03
N GLY A 146 -11.39 -1.32 -21.34
CA GLY A 146 -10.90 -0.22 -22.18
C GLY A 146 -9.57 -0.45 -22.93
N HIS A 147 -8.93 -1.61 -22.82
CA HIS A 147 -7.67 -1.86 -23.53
C HIS A 147 -7.91 -2.46 -24.92
N ARG A 148 -8.02 -1.61 -25.95
CA ARG A 148 -7.84 -2.01 -27.36
C ARG A 148 -6.47 -1.56 -27.84
N SER A 149 -5.66 -2.51 -28.34
CA SER A 149 -4.44 -2.15 -29.07
C SER A 149 -4.83 -1.34 -30.31
N ILE A 150 -4.24 -0.15 -30.46
CA ILE A 150 -4.49 0.74 -31.60
C ILE A 150 -3.82 0.16 -32.87
N HIS A 151 -2.97 -0.87 -32.76
CA HIS A 151 -2.24 -1.48 -33.88
C HIS A 151 -2.42 -3.01 -33.90
N PRO A 152 -3.08 -3.58 -34.92
CA PRO A 152 -3.16 -5.03 -35.12
C PRO A 152 -1.96 -5.48 -35.96
N VAL A 153 -0.75 -5.45 -35.40
CA VAL A 153 0.38 -6.14 -36.02
C VAL A 153 0.63 -7.39 -35.18
N PRO A 154 0.57 -8.61 -35.77
CA PRO A 154 0.85 -9.82 -35.03
C PRO A 154 2.28 -9.74 -34.49
N CYS A 155 2.45 -9.82 -33.17
CA CYS A 155 3.78 -10.11 -32.64
C CYS A 155 4.11 -11.56 -33.01
N GLU A 156 5.40 -11.88 -33.15
CA GLU A 156 5.85 -13.28 -33.27
C GLU A 156 5.78 -14.03 -31.92
N CYS A 157 5.12 -13.44 -30.91
CA CYS A 157 5.05 -13.96 -29.55
C CYS A 157 3.99 -15.07 -29.34
N GLY A 158 3.39 -15.59 -30.42
CA GLY A 158 2.59 -16.82 -30.40
C GLY A 158 1.24 -16.72 -29.68
N VAL A 159 0.75 -15.50 -29.45
CA VAL A 159 -0.58 -15.28 -28.84
C VAL A 159 -1.48 -14.63 -29.91
N ASP A 160 -2.20 -15.48 -30.66
CA ASP A 160 -3.08 -15.09 -31.76
C ASP A 160 -4.51 -14.73 -31.30
N ALA A 161 -4.70 -14.28 -30.05
CA ALA A 161 -6.02 -13.99 -29.51
C ALA A 161 -6.15 -12.55 -29.00
N LEU A 162 -7.22 -11.87 -29.43
CA LEU A 162 -7.69 -10.57 -28.93
C LEU A 162 -8.24 -10.65 -27.50
N GLU A 163 -8.54 -11.86 -27.02
CA GLU A 163 -9.11 -12.16 -25.72
C GLU A 163 -8.18 -13.12 -24.95
N VAL A 164 -8.11 -12.98 -23.62
CA VAL A 164 -7.37 -13.92 -22.77
C VAL A 164 -8.09 -15.27 -22.83
N PRO A 165 -7.47 -16.36 -23.35
CA PRO A 165 -8.14 -17.64 -23.47
C PRO A 165 -8.49 -18.20 -22.08
N LEU A 166 -9.78 -18.38 -21.80
CA LEU A 166 -10.28 -18.87 -20.51
C LEU A 166 -10.20 -20.40 -20.36
N ASP A 167 -9.98 -21.12 -21.46
CA ASP A 167 -9.88 -22.59 -21.45
C ASP A 167 -8.65 -23.08 -20.69
N ALA A 168 -8.82 -24.14 -19.90
CA ALA A 168 -7.79 -24.78 -19.09
C ALA A 168 -6.57 -25.26 -19.92
N GLN A 169 -6.75 -25.48 -21.23
CA GLN A 169 -5.68 -25.89 -22.16
C GLN A 169 -4.63 -24.78 -22.42
N PHE A 170 -4.99 -23.52 -22.20
CA PHE A 170 -4.09 -22.36 -22.33
C PHE A 170 -3.53 -21.89 -20.98
N GLN A 171 -3.94 -22.55 -19.89
CA GLN A 171 -3.39 -22.32 -18.55
C GLN A 171 -2.13 -23.17 -18.41
N THR A 172 -0.97 -22.53 -18.33
CA THR A 172 0.30 -23.23 -18.12
C THR A 172 0.42 -23.65 -16.66
N VAL A 173 0.69 -24.93 -16.42
CA VAL A 173 0.96 -25.47 -15.07
C VAL A 173 2.26 -24.91 -14.48
N ASP A 174 3.16 -24.43 -15.35
CA ASP A 174 4.44 -23.84 -14.95
C ASP A 174 4.27 -22.36 -14.54
N MET A 175 4.25 -22.09 -13.24
CA MET A 175 4.14 -20.73 -12.67
C MET A 175 5.35 -19.83 -12.99
N LYS A 176 6.38 -20.35 -13.67
CA LYS A 176 7.57 -19.59 -14.10
C LYS A 176 7.45 -18.95 -15.47
N VAL A 177 6.33 -19.12 -16.18
CA VAL A 177 6.10 -18.40 -17.43
C VAL A 177 6.05 -16.90 -17.14
N LYS A 178 7.10 -16.19 -17.56
CA LYS A 178 7.17 -14.73 -17.53
C LYS A 178 6.17 -14.18 -18.56
N VAL A 179 4.95 -13.93 -18.12
CA VAL A 179 4.04 -13.04 -18.85
C VAL A 179 4.62 -11.62 -18.74
N GLY A 180 5.05 -11.06 -19.87
CA GLY A 180 5.63 -9.72 -19.95
C GLY A 180 7.10 -9.70 -20.34
N VAL A 181 7.39 -9.85 -21.63
CA VAL A 181 8.51 -9.13 -22.25
C VAL A 181 7.90 -7.87 -22.85
N CYS A 182 8.43 -6.70 -22.50
CA CYS A 182 8.04 -5.45 -23.17
C CYS A 182 8.37 -5.60 -24.65
N CYS A 183 7.34 -5.67 -25.50
CA CYS A 183 7.54 -5.63 -26.94
C CYS A 183 7.74 -4.17 -27.32
N ASP A 184 8.89 -3.89 -27.93
CA ASP A 184 9.35 -2.63 -28.52
C ASP A 184 8.45 -2.09 -29.65
N ARG A 185 7.30 -2.75 -29.91
CA ARG A 185 6.31 -2.39 -30.93
C ARG A 185 4.91 -2.04 -30.38
N GLY A 186 4.81 -1.62 -29.12
CA GLY A 186 3.60 -0.97 -28.61
C GLY A 186 2.56 -1.88 -27.93
N HIS A 187 2.87 -3.16 -27.69
CA HIS A 187 2.07 -3.97 -26.77
C HIS A 187 2.36 -3.59 -25.32
N ARG A 188 1.40 -2.98 -24.64
CA ARG A 188 1.45 -2.76 -23.20
C ARG A 188 0.99 -4.03 -22.48
N TRP A 189 1.93 -4.93 -22.22
CA TRP A 189 1.70 -6.05 -21.31
C TRP A 189 1.74 -5.52 -19.88
N LEU A 190 0.58 -5.51 -19.22
CA LEU A 190 0.51 -5.25 -17.79
C LEU A 190 0.99 -6.49 -17.05
N ALA A 191 1.90 -6.32 -16.09
CA ALA A 191 2.28 -7.41 -15.21
C ALA A 191 1.06 -7.85 -14.38
N SER A 192 0.89 -9.15 -14.14
CA SER A 192 -0.22 -9.66 -13.32
C SER A 192 -0.28 -9.00 -11.92
N LYS A 193 0.85 -8.54 -11.38
CA LYS A 193 0.88 -7.78 -10.13
C LYS A 193 0.25 -6.39 -10.30
N THR A 194 0.65 -5.62 -11.31
CA THR A 194 0.05 -4.30 -11.60
C THR A 194 -1.46 -4.39 -11.83
N ILE A 195 -1.94 -5.46 -12.46
CA ILE A 195 -3.38 -5.70 -12.63
C ILE A 195 -4.05 -5.92 -11.26
N ALA A 196 -3.45 -6.72 -10.39
CA ALA A 196 -3.94 -6.92 -9.03
C ALA A 196 -3.96 -5.60 -8.24
N ASP A 197 -2.89 -4.81 -8.36
CA ASP A 197 -2.74 -3.50 -7.69
C ASP A 197 -3.86 -2.54 -8.15
N CYS A 198 -4.18 -2.53 -9.45
CA CYS A 198 -5.31 -1.75 -9.98
C CYS A 198 -6.67 -2.22 -9.45
N VAL A 199 -6.87 -3.54 -9.30
CA VAL A 199 -8.11 -4.10 -8.73
C VAL A 199 -8.24 -3.73 -7.26
N GLU A 200 -7.17 -3.86 -6.49
CA GLU A 200 -7.07 -3.40 -5.11
C GLU A 200 -7.40 -1.91 -5.05
N ALA A 201 -6.77 -1.08 -5.88
CA ALA A 201 -7.04 0.35 -5.92
C ALA A 201 -8.49 0.70 -6.27
N LEU A 202 -9.12 -0.05 -7.19
CA LEU A 202 -10.52 0.15 -7.54
C LEU A 202 -11.44 -0.16 -6.35
N ILE A 203 -11.18 -1.24 -5.60
CA ILE A 203 -11.91 -1.57 -4.37
C ILE A 203 -11.70 -0.49 -3.31
N GLY A 204 -10.47 0.00 -3.16
CA GLY A 204 -10.14 1.13 -2.29
C GLY A 204 -10.90 2.40 -2.66
N ALA A 205 -11.02 2.73 -3.96
CA ALA A 205 -11.79 3.88 -4.43
C ALA A 205 -13.28 3.80 -4.06
N TYR A 206 -13.87 2.61 -4.17
CA TYR A 206 -15.27 2.38 -3.78
C TYR A 206 -15.45 2.41 -2.26
N TYR A 207 -14.46 1.93 -1.50
CA TYR A 207 -14.47 2.06 -0.05
C TYR A 207 -14.41 3.53 0.39
N VAL A 208 -13.55 4.35 -0.23
CA VAL A 208 -13.47 5.80 0.03
C VAL A 208 -14.79 6.49 -0.31
N GLY A 209 -15.40 6.15 -1.44
CA GLY A 209 -16.59 6.83 -1.94
C GLY A 209 -17.92 6.39 -1.31
N GLY A 210 -18.03 5.13 -0.87
CA GLY A 210 -19.29 4.55 -0.42
C GLY A 210 -19.17 3.54 0.74
N GLY A 211 -18.01 3.46 1.39
CA GLY A 211 -17.77 2.58 2.53
C GLY A 211 -17.72 1.09 2.16
N LEU A 212 -17.83 0.25 3.20
CA LEU A 212 -17.70 -1.20 3.06
C LEU A 212 -18.73 -1.81 2.09
N VAL A 213 -19.97 -1.32 2.09
CA VAL A 213 -21.04 -1.84 1.23
C VAL A 213 -20.72 -1.60 -0.25
N ALA A 214 -20.22 -0.42 -0.60
CA ALA A 214 -19.81 -0.12 -1.97
C ALA A 214 -18.60 -0.97 -2.39
N ALA A 215 -17.64 -1.19 -1.51
CA ALA A 215 -16.48 -2.04 -1.79
C ALA A 215 -16.88 -3.52 -2.02
N LEU A 216 -17.77 -4.06 -1.18
CA LEU A 216 -18.32 -5.42 -1.36
C LEU A 216 -19.11 -5.56 -2.65
N HIS A 217 -19.81 -4.50 -3.07
CA HIS A 217 -20.50 -4.48 -4.37
C HIS A 217 -19.52 -4.63 -5.55
N VAL A 218 -18.38 -3.94 -5.53
CA VAL A 218 -17.33 -4.12 -6.55
C VAL A 218 -16.77 -5.53 -6.52
N ILE A 219 -16.48 -6.04 -5.33
CA ILE A 219 -15.96 -7.40 -5.14
C ILE A 219 -16.92 -8.42 -5.75
N LYS A 220 -18.22 -8.28 -5.49
CA LYS A 220 -19.27 -9.09 -6.11
C LYS A 220 -19.33 -8.94 -7.63
N TRP A 221 -19.21 -7.71 -8.13
CA TRP A 221 -19.14 -7.43 -9.57
C TRP A 221 -17.92 -8.07 -10.24
N LEU A 222 -16.78 -8.15 -9.54
CA LEU A 222 -15.57 -8.87 -9.97
C LEU A 222 -15.75 -10.41 -9.97
N GLY A 223 -16.93 -10.91 -9.61
CA GLY A 223 -17.22 -12.35 -9.54
C GLY A 223 -16.69 -13.01 -8.26
N ILE A 224 -16.39 -12.22 -7.24
CA ILE A 224 -15.98 -12.71 -5.93
C ILE A 224 -17.21 -12.77 -5.03
N ASP A 225 -17.58 -13.97 -4.59
CA ASP A 225 -18.68 -14.13 -3.65
C ASP A 225 -18.25 -13.61 -2.27
N ALA A 226 -18.80 -12.47 -1.88
CA ALA A 226 -18.47 -11.76 -0.64
C ALA A 226 -19.76 -11.18 -0.06
N GLU A 227 -20.65 -12.05 0.38
CA GLU A 227 -21.91 -11.68 1.01
C GLU A 227 -21.78 -11.67 2.54
N LEU A 228 -22.09 -10.52 3.16
CA LEU A 228 -22.20 -10.42 4.61
C LEU A 228 -23.52 -11.05 5.04
N GLU A 229 -23.53 -12.34 5.30
CA GLU A 229 -24.69 -13.06 5.82
C GLU A 229 -24.92 -12.74 7.31
N PRO A 230 -26.01 -12.02 7.67
CA PRO A 230 -26.28 -11.68 9.07
C PRO A 230 -26.55 -12.92 9.94
N THR A 231 -26.94 -14.03 9.30
CA THR A 231 -27.19 -15.33 9.93
C THR A 231 -25.92 -15.90 10.56
N SER A 232 -24.77 -15.81 9.89
CA SER A 232 -23.48 -16.29 10.39
C SER A 232 -23.03 -15.55 11.66
N VAL A 233 -23.32 -14.25 11.75
CA VAL A 233 -23.06 -13.44 12.96
C VAL A 233 -23.91 -13.94 14.12
N LEU A 234 -25.19 -14.21 13.87
CA LEU A 234 -26.10 -14.72 14.91
C LEU A 234 -25.69 -16.12 15.39
N GLU A 235 -25.24 -16.99 14.49
CA GLU A 235 -24.71 -18.31 14.84
C GLU A 235 -23.45 -18.21 15.72
N ALA A 236 -22.54 -17.29 15.39
CA ALA A 236 -21.34 -17.02 16.20
C ALA A 236 -21.71 -16.53 17.60
N ILE A 237 -22.65 -15.58 17.71
CA ILE A 237 -23.18 -15.09 18.99
C ILE A 237 -23.83 -16.23 19.79
N THR A 238 -24.62 -17.08 19.13
CA THR A 238 -25.30 -18.21 19.77
C THR A 238 -24.29 -19.22 20.32
N ARG A 239 -23.25 -19.57 19.54
CA ARG A 239 -22.17 -20.46 19.99
C ARG A 239 -21.44 -19.87 21.19
N ALA A 240 -21.08 -18.60 21.13
CA ALA A 240 -20.39 -17.92 22.23
C ALA A 240 -21.26 -17.83 23.49
N SER A 241 -22.58 -17.68 23.34
CA SER A 241 -23.53 -17.66 24.46
C SER A 241 -23.61 -18.99 25.21
N LEU A 242 -23.23 -20.10 24.57
CA LEU A 242 -23.20 -21.44 25.18
C LEU A 242 -21.92 -21.73 25.96
N HIS A 243 -20.94 -20.83 25.96
CA HIS A 243 -19.70 -20.99 26.72
C HIS A 243 -20.04 -21.06 28.22
N SER A 244 -19.90 -22.25 28.79
CA SER A 244 -20.39 -22.64 30.11
C SER A 244 -19.42 -22.33 31.25
N TYR A 245 -18.18 -21.93 30.93
CA TYR A 245 -17.17 -21.63 31.94
C TYR A 245 -17.31 -20.20 32.43
N ILE A 246 -17.90 -20.04 33.62
CA ILE A 246 -18.10 -18.77 34.32
C ILE A 246 -16.76 -18.35 34.95
N PRO A 247 -16.07 -17.33 34.43
CA PRO A 247 -15.02 -16.66 35.19
C PRO A 247 -15.66 -16.07 36.42
N LYS A 248 -14.89 -15.78 37.48
CA LYS A 248 -15.43 -14.93 38.55
C LYS A 248 -15.98 -13.66 37.88
N THR A 249 -17.26 -13.37 38.03
CA THR A 249 -17.99 -12.32 37.28
C THR A 249 -17.24 -10.98 37.28
N ASN A 250 -16.58 -10.69 38.40
CA ASN A 250 -15.74 -9.51 38.61
C ASN A 250 -14.58 -9.36 37.60
N GLU A 251 -14.00 -10.45 37.08
CA GLU A 251 -12.84 -10.39 36.16
C GLU A 251 -13.23 -9.88 34.78
N ILE A 252 -14.41 -10.29 34.28
CA ILE A 252 -14.96 -9.82 33.00
C ILE A 252 -15.36 -8.35 33.14
N GLU A 253 -16.10 -7.99 34.18
CA GLU A 253 -16.55 -6.61 34.40
C GLU A 253 -15.37 -5.65 34.53
N THR A 254 -14.28 -6.10 35.18
CA THR A 254 -13.04 -5.34 35.27
C THR A 254 -12.40 -5.14 33.90
N LEU A 255 -12.38 -6.17 33.05
CA LEU A 255 -11.85 -6.07 31.68
C LEU A 255 -12.71 -5.18 30.80
N GLU A 256 -14.03 -5.30 30.86
CA GLU A 256 -14.98 -4.43 30.15
C GLU A 256 -14.80 -2.95 30.55
N SER A 257 -14.57 -2.70 31.83
CA SER A 257 -14.26 -1.36 32.33
C SER A 257 -12.93 -0.82 31.78
N LYS A 258 -11.90 -1.68 31.65
CA LYS A 258 -10.61 -1.30 31.03
C LYS A 258 -10.74 -1.03 29.52
N LEU A 259 -11.57 -1.80 28.82
CA LEU A 259 -11.85 -1.63 27.40
C LEU A 259 -12.76 -0.41 27.13
N GLY A 260 -13.57 -0.01 28.12
CA GLY A 260 -14.62 1.00 27.94
C GLY A 260 -15.79 0.49 27.10
N TYR A 261 -16.03 -0.82 27.10
CA TYR A 261 -17.08 -1.48 26.33
C TYR A 261 -17.69 -2.64 27.10
N ILE A 262 -19.02 -2.71 27.08
CA ILE A 262 -19.80 -3.77 27.73
C ILE A 262 -20.30 -4.70 26.63
N PHE A 263 -19.81 -5.93 26.60
CA PHE A 263 -20.26 -6.93 25.63
C PHE A 263 -21.69 -7.35 25.91
N SER A 264 -22.49 -7.48 24.85
CA SER A 264 -23.80 -8.11 24.93
C SER A 264 -23.64 -9.60 25.23
N THR A 265 -22.67 -10.24 24.56
CA THR A 265 -22.35 -11.67 24.74
C THR A 265 -21.00 -11.84 25.41
N LYS A 266 -20.99 -12.03 26.74
CA LYS A 266 -19.74 -12.18 27.52
C LYS A 266 -18.86 -13.35 27.05
N GLY A 267 -19.48 -14.39 26.48
CA GLY A 267 -18.77 -15.55 25.94
C GLY A 267 -17.82 -15.22 24.78
N LEU A 268 -18.07 -14.14 24.02
CA LEU A 268 -17.15 -13.67 22.97
C LEU A 268 -15.86 -13.13 23.59
N LEU A 269 -15.98 -12.31 24.63
CA LEU A 269 -14.82 -11.78 25.35
C LEU A 269 -14.04 -12.90 26.06
N GLN A 270 -14.74 -13.91 26.59
CA GLN A 270 -14.10 -15.09 27.17
C GLN A 270 -13.32 -15.91 26.16
N GLU A 271 -13.86 -16.08 24.94
CA GLU A 271 -13.15 -16.76 23.85
C GLU A 271 -11.91 -15.96 23.44
N ALA A 272 -12.04 -14.63 23.33
CA ALA A 272 -10.97 -13.74 22.89
C ALA A 272 -9.73 -13.69 23.80
N ILE A 273 -9.90 -13.99 25.09
CA ILE A 273 -8.80 -14.02 26.07
C ILE A 273 -8.31 -15.43 26.39
N THR A 274 -8.81 -16.46 25.70
CA THR A 274 -8.46 -17.87 25.95
C THR A 274 -7.41 -18.37 24.96
N HIS A 275 -6.18 -18.61 25.44
CA HIS A 275 -5.09 -19.15 24.62
C HIS A 275 -5.32 -20.64 24.27
N ALA A 276 -4.81 -21.09 23.12
CA ALA A 276 -4.97 -22.46 22.63
C ALA A 276 -4.48 -23.55 23.61
N SER A 277 -3.53 -23.22 24.50
CA SER A 277 -3.09 -24.15 25.55
C SER A 277 -4.18 -24.54 26.55
N GLU A 278 -5.25 -23.75 26.67
CA GLU A 278 -6.43 -24.12 27.50
C GLU A 278 -7.30 -25.19 26.82
N GLN A 279 -7.20 -25.35 25.50
CA GLN A 279 -7.92 -26.42 24.79
C GLN A 279 -7.39 -27.80 25.19
N GLU A 280 -6.08 -27.89 25.42
CA GLU A 280 -5.43 -29.09 25.95
C GLU A 280 -5.91 -29.43 27.37
N ALA A 281 -6.42 -28.44 28.11
CA ALA A 281 -7.00 -28.59 29.44
C ALA A 281 -8.52 -28.87 29.43
N GLY A 282 -9.13 -29.02 28.25
CA GLY A 282 -10.54 -29.39 28.08
C GLY A 282 -11.50 -28.24 27.76
N VAL A 283 -11.00 -27.04 27.48
CA VAL A 283 -11.82 -25.90 27.03
C VAL A 283 -12.09 -26.01 25.52
N GLY A 284 -13.36 -26.01 25.11
CA GLY A 284 -13.73 -26.25 23.70
C GLY A 284 -13.52 -25.08 22.72
N TYR A 285 -12.90 -23.97 23.15
CA TYR A 285 -12.79 -22.73 22.39
C TYR A 285 -11.46 -22.02 22.67
N CYS A 286 -10.98 -21.22 21.71
CA CYS A 286 -9.76 -20.42 21.83
C CYS A 286 -9.84 -19.18 20.94
N TYR A 287 -8.95 -18.22 21.19
CA TYR A 287 -8.98 -16.92 20.53
C TYR A 287 -8.64 -16.96 19.03
N GLN A 288 -8.07 -18.05 18.50
CA GLN A 288 -7.41 -18.09 17.18
C GLN A 288 -8.32 -17.68 16.00
N ARG A 289 -9.60 -18.06 16.04
CA ARG A 289 -10.55 -17.68 14.97
C ARG A 289 -10.91 -16.20 15.03
N LEU A 290 -11.02 -15.67 16.24
CA LEU A 290 -11.30 -14.27 16.51
C LEU A 290 -10.07 -13.40 16.25
N GLU A 291 -8.86 -13.90 16.54
CA GLU A 291 -7.57 -13.29 16.18
C GLU A 291 -7.50 -13.10 14.67
N PHE A 292 -7.74 -14.16 13.89
CA PHE A 292 -7.70 -14.09 12.43
C PHE A 292 -8.70 -13.06 11.85
N LEU A 293 -9.93 -13.01 12.39
CA LEU A 293 -10.91 -11.99 12.02
C LEU A 293 -10.44 -10.58 12.44
N GLY A 294 -9.94 -10.48 13.66
CA GLY A 294 -9.48 -9.24 14.26
C GLY A 294 -8.28 -8.60 13.59
N ASP A 295 -7.33 -9.40 13.10
CA ASP A 295 -6.18 -8.96 12.30
C ASP A 295 -6.67 -8.19 11.05
N SER A 296 -7.61 -8.77 10.31
CA SER A 296 -8.20 -8.12 9.12
C SER A 296 -8.97 -6.83 9.47
N VAL A 297 -9.64 -6.80 10.62
CA VAL A 297 -10.39 -5.62 11.09
C VAL A 297 -9.45 -4.50 11.50
N LEU A 298 -8.41 -4.80 12.29
CA LEU A 298 -7.45 -3.80 12.72
C LEU A 298 -6.61 -3.30 11.55
N ASP A 299 -6.22 -4.17 10.61
CA ASP A 299 -5.52 -3.77 9.37
C ASP A 299 -6.38 -2.76 8.59
N LEU A 300 -7.67 -3.04 8.38
CA LEU A 300 -8.59 -2.12 7.69
C LEU A 300 -8.78 -0.80 8.44
N LEU A 301 -9.09 -0.84 9.74
CA LEU A 301 -9.40 0.35 10.54
C LEU A 301 -8.18 1.27 10.70
N ILE A 302 -7.01 0.70 10.96
CA ILE A 302 -5.75 1.44 11.10
C ILE A 302 -5.34 2.01 9.74
N THR A 303 -5.39 1.23 8.67
CA THR A 303 -5.07 1.70 7.31
C THR A 303 -5.99 2.84 6.88
N TRP A 304 -7.30 2.71 7.15
CA TRP A 304 -8.28 3.77 6.90
C TRP A 304 -7.98 5.05 7.68
N HIS A 305 -7.60 4.91 8.96
CA HIS A 305 -7.21 6.06 9.78
C HIS A 305 -5.94 6.75 9.26
N LEU A 306 -4.92 5.99 8.89
CA LEU A 306 -3.67 6.51 8.33
C LEU A 306 -3.92 7.19 6.97
N TYR A 307 -4.73 6.57 6.11
CA TYR A 307 -5.11 7.11 4.80
C TYR A 307 -5.76 8.50 4.91
N GLN A 308 -6.66 8.69 5.89
CA GLN A 308 -7.31 9.98 6.14
C GLN A 308 -6.41 11.00 6.84
N SER A 309 -5.61 10.56 7.81
CA SER A 309 -4.82 11.47 8.65
C SER A 309 -3.60 12.02 7.92
N HIS A 310 -3.19 11.36 6.82
CA HIS A 310 -1.96 11.65 6.10
C HIS A 310 -2.21 11.74 4.59
N THR A 311 -2.76 12.88 4.14
CA THR A 311 -3.09 13.10 2.73
C THR A 311 -1.89 13.37 1.84
N ASP A 312 -0.80 13.88 2.40
CA ASP A 312 0.34 14.42 1.63
C ASP A 312 1.60 13.55 1.76
N ILE A 313 1.44 12.32 2.25
CA ILE A 313 2.56 11.40 2.49
C ILE A 313 2.71 10.45 1.31
N ASP A 314 3.98 10.18 0.97
CA ASP A 314 4.36 9.19 -0.03
C ASP A 314 3.73 7.81 0.27
N PRO A 315 3.18 7.11 -0.74
CA PRO A 315 2.55 5.80 -0.54
C PRO A 315 3.48 4.75 0.09
N GLY A 316 4.78 4.81 -0.21
CA GLY A 316 5.78 3.95 0.41
C GLY A 316 5.89 4.19 1.91
N LYS A 317 5.94 5.46 2.33
CA LYS A 317 5.93 5.84 3.75
C LYS A 317 4.61 5.45 4.44
N LEU A 318 3.48 5.54 3.75
CA LEU A 318 2.19 5.10 4.28
C LEU A 318 2.17 3.57 4.52
N THR A 319 2.80 2.81 3.63
CA THR A 319 3.00 1.36 3.79
C THR A 319 3.87 1.04 5.00
N ASP A 320 4.96 1.80 5.19
CA ASP A 320 5.83 1.65 6.35
C ASP A 320 5.11 2.02 7.67
N LEU A 321 4.30 3.08 7.66
CA LEU A 321 3.42 3.45 8.79
C LEU A 321 2.43 2.34 9.12
N ARG A 322 1.75 1.78 8.10
CA ARG A 322 0.83 0.65 8.29
C ARG A 322 1.56 -0.53 8.93
N GLY A 323 2.72 -0.92 8.41
CA GLY A 323 3.50 -2.04 8.94
C GLY A 323 4.02 -1.83 10.37
N ALA A 324 4.27 -0.59 10.77
CA ALA A 324 4.66 -0.26 12.15
C ALA A 324 3.44 -0.25 13.10
N ALA A 325 2.32 0.31 12.65
CA ALA A 325 1.10 0.44 13.45
C ALA A 325 0.36 -0.90 13.62
N VAL A 326 0.25 -1.69 12.54
CA VAL A 326 -0.34 -3.03 12.51
C VAL A 326 0.78 -4.04 12.73
N SER A 327 1.23 -4.14 13.99
CA SER A 327 2.28 -5.07 14.37
C SER A 327 2.01 -5.69 15.72
N ASN A 328 2.38 -6.97 15.87
CA ASN A 328 2.27 -7.70 17.12
C ASN A 328 2.99 -6.98 18.29
N GLU A 329 4.12 -6.32 18.00
CA GLU A 329 4.84 -5.51 18.98
C GLU A 329 3.99 -4.34 19.46
N ASN A 330 3.39 -3.56 18.54
CA ASN A 330 2.56 -2.42 18.91
C ASN A 330 1.32 -2.85 19.71
N PHE A 331 0.66 -3.94 19.30
CA PHE A 331 -0.50 -4.48 20.00
C PHE A 331 -0.13 -5.01 21.39
N ALA A 332 0.98 -5.73 21.54
CA ALA A 332 1.45 -6.19 22.84
C ALA A 332 1.79 -5.00 23.77
N GLN A 333 2.46 -3.97 23.26
CA GLN A 333 2.72 -2.75 24.03
C GLN A 333 1.43 -2.05 24.44
N ALA A 334 0.43 -1.97 23.55
CA ALA A 334 -0.89 -1.42 23.88
C ALA A 334 -1.58 -2.24 24.98
N ALA A 335 -1.53 -3.57 24.91
CA ALA A 335 -2.08 -4.46 25.94
C ALA A 335 -1.44 -4.22 27.31
N VAL A 336 -0.11 -4.05 27.36
CA VAL A 336 0.62 -3.77 28.60
C VAL A 336 0.32 -2.37 29.13
N ARG A 337 0.31 -1.34 28.27
CA ARG A 337 -0.02 0.05 28.65
C ARG A 337 -1.42 0.18 29.24
N ARG A 338 -2.38 -0.59 28.73
CA ARG A 338 -3.77 -0.61 29.21
C ARG A 338 -4.03 -1.66 30.31
N ASN A 339 -2.99 -2.36 30.75
CA ASN A 339 -3.04 -3.40 31.77
C ASN A 339 -4.08 -4.51 31.45
N ILE A 340 -4.17 -4.94 30.19
CA ILE A 340 -5.08 -5.98 29.70
C ILE A 340 -4.42 -7.37 29.76
N GLN A 341 -3.09 -7.44 29.71
CA GLN A 341 -2.30 -8.66 29.75
C GLN A 341 -2.59 -9.66 30.89
N PRO A 342 -3.01 -9.30 32.14
CA PRO A 342 -3.24 -10.31 33.17
C PRO A 342 -4.52 -11.09 32.92
N ASN A 343 -5.37 -10.63 31.99
CA ASN A 343 -6.63 -11.25 31.65
C ASN A 343 -6.47 -12.39 30.64
N LEU A 344 -5.28 -12.56 30.04
CA LEU A 344 -4.97 -13.69 29.16
C LEU A 344 -4.98 -15.00 29.94
N ARG A 345 -5.78 -15.98 29.50
CA ARG A 345 -5.87 -17.31 30.09
C ARG A 345 -4.97 -18.28 29.35
N HIS A 346 -4.04 -18.88 30.08
CA HIS A 346 -3.16 -19.90 29.54
C HIS A 346 -2.62 -20.82 30.63
N CYS A 347 -2.40 -22.08 30.28
CA CYS A 347 -1.75 -23.10 31.12
C CYS A 347 -0.22 -23.20 30.92
N SER A 348 0.39 -22.40 30.02
CA SER A 348 1.83 -22.47 29.71
C SER A 348 2.69 -21.66 30.68
N GLY A 349 3.58 -22.34 31.43
CA GLY A 349 4.55 -21.69 32.33
C GLY A 349 5.66 -20.90 31.60
N LEU A 350 6.04 -21.34 30.40
CA LEU A 350 7.01 -20.62 29.55
C LEU A 350 6.43 -19.28 29.07
N LEU A 351 5.16 -19.28 28.68
CA LEU A 351 4.47 -18.05 28.25
C LEU A 351 4.35 -17.06 29.41
N LEU A 352 4.08 -17.56 30.63
CA LEU A 352 4.03 -16.74 31.83
C LEU A 352 5.36 -15.99 32.06
N SER A 353 6.49 -16.71 32.00
CA SER A 353 7.81 -16.09 32.20
C SER A 353 8.14 -15.08 31.09
N GLN A 354 7.82 -15.41 29.82
CA GLN A 354 8.02 -14.50 28.69
C GLN A 354 7.21 -13.20 28.82
N ILE A 355 5.95 -13.30 29.22
CA ILE A 355 5.09 -12.12 29.46
C ILE A 355 5.65 -11.30 30.62
N ALA A 356 6.04 -11.94 31.73
CA ALA A 356 6.58 -11.25 32.90
C ALA A 356 7.89 -10.50 32.59
N ASP A 357 8.80 -11.13 31.84
CA ASP A 357 10.07 -10.50 31.44
C ASP A 357 9.85 -9.36 30.44
N TYR A 358 8.91 -9.53 29.50
CA TYR A 358 8.55 -8.47 28.55
C TYR A 358 7.93 -7.25 29.25
N VAL A 359 6.97 -7.46 30.17
CA VAL A 359 6.36 -6.37 30.96
C VAL A 359 7.40 -5.65 31.81
N ARG A 360 8.33 -6.39 32.41
CA ARG A 360 9.43 -5.79 33.19
C ARG A 360 10.31 -4.90 32.31
N SER A 361 10.70 -5.39 31.14
CA SER A 361 11.55 -4.63 30.21
C SER A 361 10.92 -3.33 29.74
N LEU A 362 9.61 -3.32 29.50
CA LEU A 362 8.88 -2.11 29.10
C LEU A 362 8.81 -1.09 30.24
N THR A 363 8.67 -1.56 31.48
CA THR A 363 8.60 -0.70 32.67
C THR A 363 9.97 -0.11 33.04
N GLU A 364 11.05 -0.86 32.83
CA GLU A 364 12.43 -0.43 33.11
C GLU A 364 13.02 0.47 31.99
N SER A 365 12.53 0.33 30.74
CA SER A 365 13.05 1.07 29.58
C SER A 365 12.83 2.59 29.59
N THR A 366 12.10 3.14 30.56
CA THR A 366 11.97 4.60 30.76
C THR A 366 13.23 5.23 31.35
N GLU A 367 14.16 4.46 31.92
CA GLU A 367 15.39 4.97 32.51
C GLU A 367 16.62 4.23 31.96
N THR A 368 17.32 4.89 31.02
CA THR A 368 18.71 4.58 30.56
C THR A 368 18.98 3.30 29.72
N THR A 369 19.56 3.54 28.54
CA THR A 369 20.40 2.63 27.71
C THR A 369 19.73 1.39 27.07
N ARG A 370 19.17 1.60 25.87
CA ARG A 370 18.87 0.53 24.90
C ARG A 370 20.16 -0.05 24.30
N THR A 371 20.74 -1.06 24.94
CA THR A 371 21.70 -1.97 24.28
C THR A 371 21.62 -3.38 24.85
N LEU A 372 21.65 -4.35 23.92
CA LEU A 372 21.72 -5.81 24.06
C LEU A 372 20.34 -6.50 24.07
N GLU A 373 19.95 -6.95 22.87
CA GLU A 373 18.82 -7.84 22.54
C GLU A 373 17.50 -7.54 23.25
N GLU A 374 16.67 -6.71 22.60
CA GLU A 374 15.29 -6.47 23.01
C GLU A 374 14.57 -7.83 23.21
N PRO A 375 13.95 -8.06 24.37
CA PRO A 375 13.27 -9.31 24.63
C PRO A 375 12.19 -9.54 23.59
N LYS A 376 12.18 -10.75 23.03
CA LYS A 376 11.24 -11.11 21.97
C LYS A 376 9.81 -10.97 22.49
N CYS A 377 9.04 -10.08 21.87
CA CYS A 377 7.64 -9.87 22.19
C CYS A 377 6.84 -11.19 22.16
N PRO A 378 6.08 -11.51 23.23
CA PRO A 378 5.13 -12.62 23.22
C PRO A 378 4.05 -12.38 22.17
N LYS A 379 3.89 -13.31 21.23
CA LYS A 379 2.85 -13.22 20.19
C LYS A 379 1.43 -13.19 20.76
N ALA A 380 1.18 -14.04 21.75
CA ALA A 380 -0.13 -14.16 22.38
C ALA A 380 -0.73 -12.84 22.92
N LEU A 381 0.09 -11.83 23.23
CA LEU A 381 -0.42 -10.52 23.64
C LEU A 381 -0.98 -9.70 22.48
N GLY A 382 -0.34 -9.76 21.30
CA GLY A 382 -0.86 -9.13 20.09
C GLY A 382 -2.08 -9.88 19.59
N ASP A 383 -1.99 -11.21 19.52
CA ASP A 383 -3.09 -12.08 19.11
C ASP A 383 -4.35 -11.86 19.97
N MET A 384 -4.18 -11.64 21.28
CA MET A 384 -5.29 -11.33 22.19
C MET A 384 -5.96 -9.99 21.87
N VAL A 385 -5.19 -8.96 21.54
CA VAL A 385 -5.73 -7.63 21.18
C VAL A 385 -6.50 -7.72 19.86
N GLU A 386 -5.95 -8.42 18.87
CA GLU A 386 -6.63 -8.72 17.61
C GLU A 386 -7.92 -9.50 17.89
N SER A 387 -7.85 -10.53 18.71
CA SER A 387 -9.01 -11.35 19.05
C SER A 387 -10.13 -10.58 19.74
N ILE A 388 -9.79 -9.63 20.62
CA ILE A 388 -10.78 -8.72 21.23
C ILE A 388 -11.44 -7.87 20.13
N ALA A 389 -10.70 -7.39 19.13
CA ALA A 389 -11.27 -6.64 18.01
C ALA A 389 -12.25 -7.50 17.19
N GLY A 390 -11.89 -8.75 16.91
CA GLY A 390 -12.76 -9.71 16.24
C GLY A 390 -14.04 -10.00 17.03
N ALA A 391 -13.92 -10.18 18.35
CA ALA A 391 -15.06 -10.37 19.24
C ALA A 391 -15.99 -9.16 19.25
N MET A 392 -15.44 -7.94 19.31
CA MET A 392 -16.22 -6.70 19.28
C MET A 392 -16.93 -6.51 17.95
N LEU A 393 -16.30 -6.86 16.83
CA LEU A 393 -16.96 -6.80 15.53
C LEU A 393 -18.21 -7.69 15.49
N ILE A 394 -18.12 -8.91 16.03
CA ILE A 394 -19.26 -9.83 16.08
C ILE A 394 -20.34 -9.29 17.02
N ASP A 395 -19.97 -8.82 18.21
CA ASP A 395 -20.91 -8.28 19.20
C ASP A 395 -21.64 -7.02 18.70
N THR A 396 -20.94 -6.17 17.94
CA THR A 396 -21.48 -4.97 17.28
C THR A 396 -22.18 -5.25 15.96
N LYS A 397 -22.35 -6.53 15.56
CA LYS A 397 -23.02 -6.92 14.30
C LYS A 397 -22.39 -6.27 13.06
N LEU A 398 -21.06 -6.28 12.99
CA LEU A 398 -20.25 -5.78 11.87
C LEU A 398 -20.21 -4.25 11.73
N HIS A 399 -20.56 -3.49 12.77
CA HIS A 399 -20.42 -2.03 12.78
C HIS A 399 -18.96 -1.60 13.07
N LEU A 400 -18.17 -1.47 12.00
CA LEU A 400 -16.75 -1.09 12.05
C LEU A 400 -16.49 0.23 12.80
N ASP A 401 -17.36 1.23 12.66
CA ASP A 401 -17.20 2.54 13.31
C ASP A 401 -17.27 2.44 14.84
N ASP A 402 -18.13 1.55 15.36
CA ASP A 402 -18.24 1.32 16.80
C ASP A 402 -16.99 0.64 17.35
N VAL A 403 -16.42 -0.32 16.61
CA VAL A 403 -15.15 -0.97 16.95
C VAL A 403 -14.03 0.07 16.99
N TRP A 404 -13.92 0.92 15.96
CA TRP A 404 -12.89 1.94 15.89
C TRP A 404 -12.98 2.99 17.00
N ARG A 405 -14.20 3.42 17.35
CA ARG A 405 -14.44 4.37 18.45
C ARG A 405 -13.82 3.88 19.76
N ILE A 406 -13.81 2.57 19.98
CA ILE A 406 -13.30 1.94 21.20
C ILE A 406 -11.81 1.62 21.08
N PHE A 407 -11.38 1.08 19.94
CA PHE A 407 -9.98 0.71 19.73
C PHE A 407 -9.04 1.89 19.56
N LYS A 408 -9.48 3.01 18.98
CA LYS A 408 -8.64 4.18 18.74
C LYS A 408 -8.00 4.71 20.05
N PRO A 409 -8.76 4.92 21.15
CA PRO A 409 -8.16 5.22 22.45
C PRO A 409 -7.21 4.14 22.97
N LEU A 410 -7.54 2.85 22.79
CA LEU A 410 -6.72 1.74 23.29
C LEU A 410 -5.35 1.68 22.61
N LEU A 411 -5.31 1.93 21.30
CA LEU A 411 -4.10 1.94 20.47
C LEU A 411 -3.31 3.25 20.54
N SER A 412 -3.85 4.30 21.17
CA SER A 412 -3.17 5.59 21.29
C SER A 412 -1.96 5.52 22.26
N PRO A 413 -0.80 6.11 21.92
CA PRO A 413 -0.52 6.87 20.70
C PRO A 413 -0.28 5.98 19.48
N ILE A 414 -0.96 6.28 18.38
CA ILE A 414 -0.76 5.61 17.08
C ILE A 414 0.55 6.13 16.46
N VAL A 415 1.28 5.26 15.76
CA VAL A 415 2.53 5.61 15.09
C VAL A 415 2.30 6.77 14.11
N THR A 416 3.09 7.82 14.24
CA THR A 416 3.11 8.98 13.35
C THR A 416 4.38 8.97 12.48
N PRO A 417 4.41 9.73 11.37
CA PRO A 417 5.60 9.87 10.53
C PRO A 417 6.85 10.27 11.32
N ASP A 418 6.70 11.14 12.33
CA ASP A 418 7.81 11.64 13.15
C ASP A 418 8.42 10.56 14.06
N ASN A 419 7.61 9.58 14.47
CA ASN A 419 8.01 8.50 15.37
C ASN A 419 8.31 7.18 14.64
N LEU A 420 8.22 7.17 13.31
CA LEU A 420 8.42 5.96 12.51
C LEU A 420 9.90 5.57 12.46
N VAL A 421 10.21 4.42 13.03
CA VAL A 421 11.54 3.81 12.90
C VAL A 421 11.53 2.85 11.71
N LEU A 422 12.15 3.28 10.61
CA LEU A 422 12.27 2.45 9.40
C LEU A 422 13.18 1.24 9.64
N HIS A 423 12.82 0.10 9.03
CA HIS A 423 13.67 -1.08 9.04
C HIS A 423 15.05 -0.74 8.41
N PRO A 424 16.19 -1.21 8.96
CA PRO A 424 17.53 -0.81 8.53
C PRO A 424 17.76 -0.94 7.01
N LEU A 425 17.25 -2.02 6.40
CA LEU A 425 17.37 -2.21 4.96
C LEU A 425 16.57 -1.19 4.14
N ARG A 426 15.37 -0.79 4.61
CA ARG A 426 14.52 0.20 3.94
C ARG A 426 15.18 1.57 4.01
N LYS A 427 15.63 1.97 5.21
CA LYS A 427 16.40 3.21 5.43
C LYS A 427 17.65 3.27 4.56
N LEU A 428 18.39 2.17 4.45
CA LEU A 428 19.58 2.10 3.59
C LEU A 428 19.22 2.27 2.11
N ASN A 429 18.13 1.64 1.62
CA ASN A 429 17.70 1.79 0.24
C ASN A 429 17.32 3.25 -0.08
N GLU A 430 16.48 3.87 0.76
CA GLU A 430 16.05 5.26 0.54
C GLU A 430 17.25 6.22 0.53
N LEU A 431 18.23 6.01 1.41
CA LEU A 431 19.47 6.78 1.40
C LEU A 431 20.26 6.57 0.11
N CYS A 432 20.42 5.33 -0.35
CA CYS A 432 21.11 5.03 -1.60
C CYS A 432 20.40 5.68 -2.79
N ASP A 433 19.08 5.62 -2.85
CA ASP A 433 18.29 6.20 -3.94
C ASP A 433 18.36 7.73 -3.93
N SER A 434 18.35 8.36 -2.75
CA SER A 434 18.43 9.82 -2.61
C SER A 434 19.81 10.40 -2.94
N LEU A 435 20.89 9.66 -2.62
CA LEU A 435 22.28 10.10 -2.82
C LEU A 435 22.88 9.51 -4.11
N GLY A 436 22.16 8.64 -4.81
CA GLY A 436 22.62 7.97 -6.04
C GLY A 436 23.70 6.89 -5.81
N TYR A 437 23.80 6.33 -4.61
CA TYR A 437 24.82 5.31 -4.31
C TYR A 437 24.42 3.91 -4.77
N PHE A 438 25.39 3.18 -5.31
CA PHE A 438 25.20 1.80 -5.73
C PHE A 438 25.59 0.83 -4.63
N LYS A 439 24.68 -0.11 -4.34
CA LYS A 439 24.93 -1.22 -3.42
C LYS A 439 24.88 -2.56 -4.13
N LYS A 440 25.68 -3.50 -3.65
CA LYS A 440 25.71 -4.90 -4.10
C LYS A 440 25.50 -5.83 -2.91
N GLU A 441 24.56 -6.76 -3.04
CA GLU A 441 24.28 -7.79 -2.03
C GLU A 441 24.88 -9.13 -2.46
N ILE A 442 25.64 -9.75 -1.57
CA ILE A 442 26.25 -11.07 -1.76
C ILE A 442 25.65 -12.02 -0.71
N PHE A 443 25.30 -13.22 -1.16
CA PHE A 443 24.65 -14.24 -0.33
C PHE A 443 25.52 -15.49 -0.28
N ASN A 444 25.79 -15.97 0.93
CA ASN A 444 26.35 -17.29 1.16
C ASN A 444 25.32 -18.11 1.96
N GLU A 445 24.79 -19.15 1.33
CA GLU A 445 23.76 -20.01 1.92
C GLU A 445 24.41 -21.25 2.57
N GLY A 446 24.21 -21.39 3.89
CA GLY A 446 24.54 -22.54 4.73
C GLY A 446 23.50 -22.68 5.86
N GLU A 447 23.78 -23.39 6.95
CA GLU A 447 22.85 -23.45 8.11
C GLU A 447 22.56 -22.08 8.74
N ILE A 448 23.50 -21.16 8.64
CA ILE A 448 23.34 -19.74 8.95
C ILE A 448 23.50 -18.98 7.64
N VAL A 449 22.50 -18.17 7.29
CA VAL A 449 22.57 -17.32 6.11
C VAL A 449 23.50 -16.16 6.41
N HIS A 450 24.58 -16.05 5.64
CA HIS A 450 25.48 -14.91 5.68
C HIS A 450 25.12 -13.96 4.52
N VAL A 451 24.91 -12.69 4.86
CA VAL A 451 24.63 -11.63 3.91
C VAL A 451 25.69 -10.55 4.05
N GLU A 452 26.29 -10.19 2.93
CA GLU A 452 27.24 -9.09 2.83
C GLU A 452 26.65 -8.00 1.92
N ILE A 453 26.58 -6.77 2.43
CA ILE A 453 26.14 -5.59 1.69
C ILE A 453 27.35 -4.69 1.49
N ARG A 454 27.73 -4.51 0.22
CA ARG A 454 28.80 -3.59 -0.21
C ARG A 454 28.16 -2.32 -0.75
N LEU A 455 28.50 -1.18 -0.17
CA LEU A 455 28.05 0.15 -0.59
C LEU A 455 29.26 0.96 -1.06
N GLN A 456 29.25 1.37 -2.33
CA GLN A 456 30.31 2.17 -2.91
C GLN A 456 30.00 3.67 -2.75
N LEU A 457 30.82 4.37 -1.98
CA LEU A 457 30.88 5.85 -1.92
C LEU A 457 31.89 6.36 -2.96
N GLU A 458 32.02 7.68 -3.11
CA GLU A 458 32.98 8.29 -4.05
C GLU A 458 34.43 7.86 -3.75
N ASP A 459 34.83 7.91 -2.47
CA ASP A 459 36.22 7.64 -2.06
C ASP A 459 36.41 6.35 -1.23
N GLU A 460 35.32 5.70 -0.79
CA GLU A 460 35.38 4.56 0.12
C GLU A 460 34.35 3.45 -0.20
N LEU A 461 34.74 2.20 0.05
CA LEU A 461 33.84 1.04 -0.03
C LEU A 461 33.43 0.60 1.38
N LEU A 462 32.16 0.76 1.72
CA LEU A 462 31.62 0.29 2.99
C LEU A 462 31.09 -1.14 2.84
N ILE A 463 31.50 -2.03 3.75
CA ILE A 463 31.05 -3.42 3.78
C ILE A 463 30.35 -3.68 5.11
N GLY A 464 29.11 -4.14 5.08
CA GLY A 464 28.37 -4.59 6.26
C GLY A 464 27.97 -6.05 6.13
N GLU A 465 28.14 -6.79 7.22
CA GLU A 465 27.89 -8.23 7.30
C GLU A 465 26.75 -8.51 8.28
N GLY A 466 25.97 -9.54 7.99
CA GLY A 466 24.87 -10.00 8.83
C GLY A 466 24.72 -11.51 8.79
N TYR A 467 24.41 -12.11 9.95
CA TYR A 467 24.37 -13.55 10.15
C TYR A 467 23.08 -13.94 10.85
N HIS A 468 22.21 -14.67 10.15
CA HIS A 468 20.98 -15.17 10.78
C HIS A 468 20.45 -16.41 10.08
N ARG A 469 19.65 -17.22 10.80
CA ARG A 469 18.93 -18.37 10.21
C ARG A 469 17.89 -17.98 9.16
N ASN A 470 17.48 -16.71 9.15
CA ASN A 470 16.47 -16.16 8.25
C ASN A 470 17.13 -15.08 7.39
N ARG A 471 17.03 -15.24 6.07
CA ARG A 471 17.59 -14.32 5.08
C ARG A 471 17.17 -12.86 5.29
N LYS A 472 15.91 -12.61 5.67
CA LYS A 472 15.40 -11.24 5.89
C LYS A 472 16.07 -10.57 7.09
N ALA A 473 16.24 -11.32 8.18
CA ALA A 473 16.90 -10.84 9.39
C ALA A 473 18.41 -10.64 9.17
N ALA A 474 19.08 -11.56 8.45
CA ALA A 474 20.49 -11.42 8.09
C ALA A 474 20.73 -10.16 7.24
N ARG A 475 19.88 -9.90 6.23
CA ARG A 475 19.89 -8.65 5.45
C ARG A 475 19.70 -7.42 6.34
N GLY A 476 18.77 -7.46 7.28
CA GLY A 476 18.53 -6.35 8.22
C GLY A 476 19.74 -6.04 9.09
N GLN A 477 20.44 -7.06 9.59
CA GLN A 477 21.68 -6.90 10.35
C GLN A 477 22.82 -6.32 9.51
N ALA A 478 23.02 -6.85 8.30
CA ALA A 478 24.01 -6.34 7.36
C ALA A 478 23.78 -4.86 7.04
N ALA A 479 22.52 -4.49 6.76
CA ALA A 479 22.14 -3.10 6.51
C ALA A 479 22.37 -2.21 7.74
N LYS A 480 22.05 -2.68 8.94
CA LYS A 480 22.33 -1.96 10.20
C LYS A 480 23.84 -1.73 10.40
N SER A 481 24.67 -2.70 10.02
CA SER A 481 26.13 -2.58 10.05
C SER A 481 26.62 -1.50 9.08
N VAL A 482 26.13 -1.50 7.82
CA VAL A 482 26.45 -0.45 6.84
C VAL A 482 26.01 0.93 7.32
N LEU A 483 24.78 1.07 7.83
CA LEU A 483 24.25 2.35 8.32
C LEU A 483 25.10 2.93 9.46
N LYS A 484 25.55 2.10 10.41
CA LYS A 484 26.47 2.55 11.46
C LYS A 484 27.80 3.05 10.90
N LYS A 485 28.35 2.38 9.89
CA LYS A 485 29.60 2.82 9.23
C LYS A 485 29.39 4.12 8.47
N LEU A 486 28.26 4.27 7.78
CA LEU A 486 27.86 5.52 7.12
C LEU A 486 27.76 6.69 8.11
N GLU A 487 27.11 6.49 9.26
CA GLU A 487 26.99 7.54 10.29
C GLU A 487 28.37 8.00 10.80
N VAL A 488 29.33 7.08 10.94
CA VAL A 488 30.71 7.41 11.31
C VAL A 488 31.43 8.19 10.20
N CYS A 489 31.32 7.76 8.94
CA CYS A 489 31.93 8.48 7.81
C CYS A 489 31.37 9.89 7.68
N TRP A 490 30.06 10.08 7.88
CA TRP A 490 29.42 11.40 7.82
C TRP A 490 29.91 12.35 8.92
N CYS A 491 30.08 11.84 10.14
CA CYS A 491 30.67 12.60 11.25
C CYS A 491 32.17 12.93 11.04
N SER A 492 32.83 12.31 10.05
CA SER A 492 34.24 12.50 9.75
C SER A 492 34.49 13.48 8.60
N MET A 493 33.44 13.92 7.89
CA MET A 493 33.56 14.87 6.78
C MET A 493 33.69 16.32 7.29
N PRO A 494 34.65 17.12 6.79
CA PRO A 494 34.81 18.50 7.21
C PRO A 494 33.69 19.37 6.60
N GLY A 495 32.70 19.74 7.42
CA GLY A 495 31.63 20.67 7.00
C GLY A 495 30.25 20.49 7.63
N CYS A 496 30.10 19.71 8.71
CA CYS A 496 28.89 19.72 9.55
C CYS A 496 29.03 20.67 10.74
#